data_AF-A0A852FPM6-F1
#
_entry.id   AF-A0A852FPM6-F1
#
_cell.length_a   1.000
_cell.length_b   1.000
_cell.length_c   1.000
_cell.angle_alpha   90.00
_cell.angle_beta   90.00
_cell.angle_gamma   90.00
#
_symmetry.space_group_name_H-M   'P 1'
#
loop_
_entity.id
_entity.type
_entity.pdbx_description
1 polymer ?
#
loop_
_entity_poly.entity_id
_entity_poly.type
_entity_poly.pdbx_seq_one_letter_code
_entity_poly.pdbx_strand_id
1 'polypeptide(L)'
;QVLLQVLIILTGNYNFFNVLTIVLAFSLLDEEHVGRWLGRPRRRHGSGWPPSLGSVLGTLLELSTYGLLLCWTVRYFGLELDWDRKLLDSKVAFTYHEFTTWLRTVTLPLVGVAFLSLSWEILVAMYRCACVRGCFWKLWATLQWAIMATATVGLFAVSLVPFTYIEHESNGKLWPGIHQMFGAVERFQVVNSYGLFRRMTGVGGRPEVILEGSYDGHSWTEIEFMYKPGNVSAAPAVVAPHQPRLDWQLWFAALGPHQGSPWFSALLLRLLQGQPDVIRLVQTDESRYPFHTRPPTFLRAQLYKYWFTAPSEGSPGPAPWWRRQHVQEFFPAVSLGDPTLESLLSQHGLK
;
A
#
# COMPACT_ATOMS: atom_id res chain seq x y z
N GLN A 1 -4.51 -13.53 -6.21
CA GLN A 1 -4.57 -12.06 -6.00
C GLN A 1 -5.65 -11.66 -5.01
N VAL A 2 -6.93 -12.00 -5.22
CA VAL A 2 -8.01 -11.65 -4.28
C VAL A 2 -7.73 -12.15 -2.85
N LEU A 3 -7.34 -13.43 -2.69
CA LEU A 3 -6.97 -13.98 -1.37
C LEU A 3 -5.87 -13.16 -0.68
N LEU A 4 -4.83 -12.76 -1.42
CA LEU A 4 -3.74 -11.93 -0.89
C LEU A 4 -4.27 -10.57 -0.42
N GLN A 5 -5.13 -9.92 -1.20
CA GLN A 5 -5.73 -8.64 -0.82
C GLN A 5 -6.62 -8.75 0.42
N VAL A 6 -7.40 -9.83 0.55
CA VAL A 6 -8.20 -10.13 1.75
C VAL A 6 -7.29 -10.33 2.95
N LEU A 7 -6.22 -11.11 2.82
CA LEU A 7 -5.25 -11.31 3.90
C LEU A 7 -4.60 -9.98 4.32
N ILE A 8 -4.21 -9.12 3.38
CA ILE A 8 -3.64 -7.79 3.67
C ILE A 8 -4.66 -6.91 4.42
N ILE A 9 -5.93 -6.92 4.03
CA ILE A 9 -7.01 -6.21 4.74
C ILE A 9 -7.11 -6.70 6.18
N LEU A 10 -7.17 -8.01 6.38
CA LEU A 10 -7.37 -8.63 7.70
C LEU A 10 -6.17 -8.45 8.63
N THR A 11 -4.94 -8.60 8.13
CA THR A 11 -3.73 -8.57 8.96
C THR A 11 -3.16 -7.17 9.14
N GLY A 12 -3.26 -6.32 8.12
CA GLY A 12 -2.68 -4.98 8.14
C GLY A 12 -3.68 -3.86 8.40
N ASN A 13 -4.97 -4.18 8.64
CA ASN A 13 -6.04 -3.20 8.81
C ASN A 13 -6.10 -2.19 7.64
N TYR A 14 -5.81 -2.69 6.44
CA TYR A 14 -5.74 -1.90 5.21
C TYR A 14 -7.13 -1.65 4.63
N ASN A 15 -7.23 -0.60 3.81
CA ASN A 15 -8.48 0.06 3.51
C ASN A 15 -8.92 -0.08 2.04
N PHE A 16 -9.81 0.80 1.61
CA PHE A 16 -10.42 0.94 0.29
C PHE A 16 -9.53 0.59 -0.92
N PHE A 17 -8.23 0.89 -0.91
CA PHE A 17 -7.34 0.54 -2.03
C PHE A 17 -7.28 -0.96 -2.32
N ASN A 18 -7.31 -1.80 -1.29
CA ASN A 18 -7.31 -3.26 -1.45
C ASN A 18 -8.65 -3.73 -2.02
N VAL A 19 -9.76 -3.10 -1.61
CA VAL A 19 -11.10 -3.36 -2.17
C VAL A 19 -11.13 -2.99 -3.65
N LEU A 20 -10.60 -1.82 -4.03
CA LEU A 20 -10.50 -1.41 -5.43
C LEU A 20 -9.67 -2.41 -6.24
N THR A 21 -8.55 -2.88 -5.68
CA THR A 21 -7.71 -3.90 -6.33
C THR A 21 -8.46 -5.22 -6.52
N ILE A 22 -9.26 -5.63 -5.53
CA ILE A 22 -10.13 -6.81 -5.64
C ILE A 22 -11.17 -6.60 -6.76
N VAL A 23 -11.85 -5.45 -6.81
CA VAL A 23 -12.82 -5.11 -7.86
C VAL A 23 -12.17 -5.15 -9.25
N LEU A 24 -10.97 -4.57 -9.40
CA LEU A 24 -10.23 -4.62 -10.65
C LEU A 24 -9.79 -6.05 -11.00
N ALA A 25 -9.44 -6.88 -10.03
CA ALA A 25 -9.09 -8.28 -10.30
C ALA A 25 -10.27 -9.10 -10.85
N PHE A 26 -11.52 -8.71 -10.58
CA PHE A 26 -12.68 -9.35 -11.19
C PHE A 26 -12.78 -9.13 -12.70
N SER A 27 -12.19 -8.08 -13.27
CA SER A 27 -12.16 -7.86 -14.72
C SER A 27 -11.27 -8.88 -15.46
N LEU A 28 -10.40 -9.57 -14.73
CA LEU A 28 -9.52 -10.62 -15.26
C LEU A 28 -10.18 -12.01 -15.21
N LEU A 29 -11.41 -12.13 -14.70
CA LEU A 29 -12.13 -13.41 -14.74
C LEU A 29 -12.61 -13.70 -16.15
N ASP A 30 -12.18 -14.83 -16.68
CA ASP A 30 -12.63 -15.34 -17.98
C ASP A 30 -14.14 -15.71 -17.95
N GLU A 31 -14.77 -15.72 -19.12
CA GLU A 31 -16.20 -16.02 -19.31
C GLU A 31 -16.60 -17.38 -18.72
N GLU A 32 -15.67 -18.36 -18.67
CA GLU A 32 -15.92 -19.66 -18.04
C GLU A 32 -16.11 -19.60 -16.52
N HIS A 33 -15.49 -18.63 -15.85
CA HIS A 33 -15.61 -18.41 -14.41
C HIS A 33 -16.88 -17.61 -14.11
N VAL A 34 -17.14 -16.57 -14.90
CA VAL A 34 -18.34 -15.72 -14.77
C VAL A 34 -19.61 -16.50 -15.13
N GLY A 35 -19.57 -17.36 -16.15
CA GLY A 35 -20.67 -18.23 -16.55
C GLY A 35 -21.09 -19.21 -15.46
N ARG A 36 -20.15 -19.73 -14.66
CA ARG A 36 -20.44 -20.58 -13.49
C ARG A 36 -21.21 -19.85 -12.40
N TRP A 37 -20.83 -18.59 -12.10
CA TRP A 37 -21.53 -17.76 -11.12
C TRP A 37 -22.92 -17.33 -11.57
N LEU A 38 -23.09 -17.08 -12.87
CA LEU A 38 -24.39 -16.75 -13.47
C LEU A 38 -25.29 -17.97 -13.72
N GLY A 39 -24.93 -19.16 -13.21
CA GLY A 39 -25.71 -20.38 -13.36
C GLY A 39 -25.81 -20.89 -14.79
N ARG A 40 -24.94 -20.42 -15.72
CA ARG A 40 -24.91 -20.94 -17.09
C ARG A 40 -24.35 -22.36 -17.06
N PRO A 41 -25.07 -23.35 -17.60
CA PRO A 41 -24.58 -24.72 -17.65
C PRO A 41 -23.29 -24.75 -18.48
N ARG A 42 -22.26 -25.37 -17.91
CA ARG A 42 -21.01 -25.68 -18.61
C ARG A 42 -21.38 -26.29 -19.97
N ARG A 43 -20.81 -25.78 -21.07
CA ARG A 43 -20.77 -26.57 -22.32
C ARG A 43 -20.05 -27.86 -21.97
N ARG A 44 -20.81 -28.92 -21.71
CA ARG A 44 -20.27 -30.27 -21.49
C ARG A 44 -19.56 -30.67 -22.78
N HIS A 45 -18.24 -30.45 -22.84
CA HIS A 45 -17.41 -31.41 -23.56
C HIS A 45 -17.60 -32.73 -22.81
N GLY A 46 -18.19 -33.72 -23.50
CA GLY A 46 -18.74 -34.92 -22.90
C GLY A 46 -17.78 -35.56 -21.90
N SER A 47 -18.17 -35.59 -20.63
CA SER A 47 -17.45 -36.31 -19.58
C SER A 47 -17.96 -37.74 -19.50
N GLY A 48 -17.47 -38.58 -20.39
CA GLY A 48 -17.14 -39.96 -20.03
C GLY A 48 -15.66 -40.11 -20.35
N TRP A 49 -14.89 -40.85 -19.54
CA TRP A 49 -13.43 -41.10 -19.62
C TRP A 49 -12.61 -40.26 -18.63
N PRO A 50 -11.53 -40.84 -18.03
CA PRO A 50 -10.86 -40.29 -16.85
C PRO A 50 -10.25 -38.90 -17.12
N PRO A 51 -10.00 -38.08 -16.08
CA PRO A 51 -9.34 -36.80 -16.27
C PRO A 51 -8.06 -37.01 -17.08
N SER A 52 -7.87 -36.22 -18.13
CA SER A 52 -6.66 -36.29 -18.94
C SER A 52 -5.44 -36.15 -18.02
N LEU A 53 -4.36 -36.87 -18.29
CA LEU A 53 -3.12 -36.80 -17.50
C LEU A 53 -2.69 -35.34 -17.23
N GLY A 54 -2.91 -34.44 -18.20
CA GLY A 54 -2.66 -33.01 -18.04
C GLY A 54 -3.49 -32.33 -16.94
N SER A 55 -4.76 -32.70 -16.75
CA SER A 55 -5.57 -32.16 -15.65
C SER A 55 -5.07 -32.62 -14.29
N VAL A 56 -4.67 -33.89 -14.15
CA VAL A 56 -4.12 -34.42 -12.90
C VAL A 56 -2.78 -33.78 -12.59
N LEU A 57 -1.90 -33.67 -13.59
CA LEU A 57 -0.61 -32.98 -13.47
C LEU A 57 -0.79 -31.50 -13.11
N GLY A 58 -1.79 -30.83 -13.69
CA GLY A 58 -2.12 -29.44 -13.37
C GLY A 58 -2.53 -29.26 -11.91
N THR A 59 -3.44 -30.10 -11.40
CA THR A 59 -3.84 -30.06 -9.99
C THR A 59 -2.70 -30.41 -9.04
N LEU A 60 -1.87 -31.39 -9.39
CA LEU A 60 -0.68 -31.73 -8.59
C LEU A 60 0.31 -30.56 -8.54
N LEU A 61 0.58 -29.91 -9.67
CA LEU A 61 1.45 -28.72 -9.72
C LEU A 61 0.90 -27.59 -8.86
N GLU A 62 -0.41 -27.34 -8.90
CA GLU A 62 -1.08 -26.34 -8.07
C GLU A 62 -0.93 -26.65 -6.57
N LEU A 63 -1.24 -27.88 -6.16
CA LEU A 63 -1.08 -28.32 -4.76
C LEU A 63 0.38 -28.25 -4.31
N SER A 64 1.33 -28.68 -5.14
CA SER A 64 2.76 -28.56 -4.86
C SER A 64 3.19 -27.11 -4.71
N THR A 65 2.67 -26.20 -5.53
CA THR A 65 2.97 -24.76 -5.44
C THR A 65 2.50 -24.19 -4.11
N TYR A 66 1.26 -24.49 -3.69
CA TYR A 66 0.74 -24.05 -2.41
C TYR A 66 1.50 -24.67 -1.22
N GLY A 67 1.84 -25.96 -1.30
CA GLY A 67 2.61 -26.65 -0.27
C GLY A 67 4.02 -26.07 -0.10
N LEU A 68 4.71 -25.81 -1.21
CA LEU A 68 6.03 -25.17 -1.20
C LEU A 68 5.95 -23.74 -0.66
N LEU A 69 4.96 -22.96 -1.07
CA LEU A 69 4.77 -21.60 -0.59
C LEU A 69 4.54 -21.57 0.94
N LEU A 70 3.71 -22.47 1.46
CA LEU A 70 3.49 -22.61 2.90
C LEU A 70 4.79 -23.02 3.63
N CYS A 71 5.47 -24.05 3.13
CA CYS A 71 6.72 -24.56 3.70
C CYS A 71 7.79 -23.46 3.76
N TRP A 72 7.98 -22.71 2.68
CA TRP A 72 8.94 -21.62 2.61
C TRP A 72 8.53 -20.46 3.51
N THR A 73 7.24 -20.16 3.61
CA THR A 73 6.73 -19.13 4.52
C THR A 73 7.07 -19.49 5.98
N VAL A 74 6.78 -20.72 6.40
CA VAL A 74 7.14 -21.20 7.75
C VAL A 74 8.65 -21.13 7.98
N ARG A 75 9.45 -21.57 7.00
CA ARG A 75 10.91 -21.64 7.11
C ARG A 75 11.60 -20.27 7.14
N TYR A 76 11.17 -19.32 6.31
CA TYR A 76 11.81 -18.01 6.15
C TYR A 76 11.23 -16.93 7.07
N PHE A 77 10.01 -17.10 7.57
CA PHE A 77 9.39 -16.20 8.54
C PHE A 77 9.30 -16.78 9.95
N GLY A 78 9.99 -17.91 10.20
CA GLY A 78 10.17 -18.50 11.52
C GLY A 78 8.85 -18.60 12.28
N LEU A 79 7.82 -19.14 11.62
CA LEU A 79 6.48 -19.21 12.19
C LEU A 79 6.46 -20.32 13.25
N GLU A 80 6.42 -19.92 14.51
CA GLU A 80 6.33 -20.82 15.66
C GLU A 80 4.97 -20.63 16.34
N LEU A 81 4.26 -21.75 16.54
CA LEU A 81 2.98 -21.75 17.24
C LEU A 81 3.21 -22.22 18.67
N ASP A 82 3.12 -21.29 19.61
CA ASP A 82 3.05 -21.60 21.03
C ASP A 82 1.59 -21.96 21.36
N TRP A 83 1.29 -23.25 21.40
CA TRP A 83 -0.04 -23.77 21.68
C TRP A 83 -0.51 -23.48 23.12
N ASP A 84 0.42 -23.38 24.07
CA ASP A 84 0.10 -23.14 25.48
C ASP A 84 -0.31 -21.68 25.69
N ARG A 85 0.38 -20.75 25.03
CA ARG A 85 0.06 -19.31 25.09
C ARG A 85 -0.95 -18.87 24.02
N LYS A 86 -1.29 -19.74 23.06
CA LYS A 86 -2.05 -19.42 21.83
C LYS A 86 -1.46 -18.23 21.07
N LEU A 87 -0.13 -18.13 21.07
CA LEU A 87 0.61 -17.05 20.41
C LEU A 87 1.27 -17.60 19.14
N LEU A 88 1.18 -16.83 18.06
CA LEU A 88 1.93 -17.06 16.84
C LEU A 88 3.15 -16.13 16.89
N ASP A 89 4.33 -16.69 17.12
CA ASP A 89 5.58 -15.93 16.97
C ASP A 89 6.05 -16.01 15.52
N SER A 90 6.62 -14.90 15.04
CA SER A 90 7.15 -14.81 13.69
C SER A 90 8.37 -13.92 13.68
N LYS A 91 9.47 -14.48 13.18
CA LYS A 91 10.71 -13.75 12.99
C LYS A 91 11.28 -14.00 11.61
N VAL A 92 11.70 -12.93 10.95
CA VAL A 92 12.42 -13.03 9.68
C VAL A 92 13.70 -13.85 9.90
N ALA A 93 13.76 -15.03 9.30
CA ALA A 93 14.81 -16.03 9.48
C ALA A 93 15.92 -15.94 8.43
N PHE A 94 16.04 -14.77 7.79
CA PHE A 94 17.09 -14.44 6.84
C PHE A 94 17.63 -13.04 7.11
N THR A 95 18.90 -12.83 6.80
CA THR A 95 19.59 -11.55 6.95
C THR A 95 19.34 -10.65 5.75
N TYR A 96 19.58 -9.35 5.93
CA TYR A 96 19.54 -8.38 4.82
C TYR A 96 20.53 -8.75 3.70
N HIS A 97 21.70 -9.31 4.06
CA HIS A 97 22.70 -9.72 3.09
C HIS A 97 22.26 -10.93 2.26
N GLU A 98 21.68 -11.95 2.90
CA GLU A 98 21.11 -13.12 2.20
C GLU A 98 19.97 -12.71 1.27
N PHE A 99 19.08 -11.83 1.73
CA PHE A 99 17.98 -11.31 0.92
C PHE A 99 18.48 -10.56 -0.32
N THR A 100 19.46 -9.67 -0.14
CA THR A 100 20.02 -8.88 -1.25
C THR A 100 20.77 -9.77 -2.24
N THR A 101 21.53 -10.75 -1.75
CA THR A 101 22.22 -11.73 -2.59
C THR A 101 21.22 -12.55 -3.40
N TRP A 102 20.14 -13.03 -2.77
CA TRP A 102 19.08 -13.75 -3.46
C TRP A 102 18.40 -12.91 -4.54
N LEU A 103 18.05 -11.65 -4.23
CA LEU A 103 17.48 -10.72 -5.21
C LEU A 103 18.41 -10.55 -6.42
N ARG A 104 19.71 -10.36 -6.20
CA ARG A 104 20.70 -10.23 -7.28
C ARG A 104 20.76 -11.48 -8.15
N THR A 105 20.73 -12.66 -7.53
CA THR A 105 20.76 -13.94 -8.26
C THR A 105 19.51 -14.14 -9.10
N VAL A 106 18.33 -13.74 -8.62
CA VAL A 106 17.04 -14.09 -9.25
C VAL A 106 16.52 -13.01 -10.20
N THR A 107 16.84 -11.73 -9.99
CA THR A 107 16.24 -10.62 -10.76
C THR A 107 16.48 -10.73 -12.27
N LEU A 108 17.72 -10.91 -12.71
CA LEU A 108 18.03 -10.99 -14.14
C LEU A 108 17.53 -12.30 -14.79
N PRO A 109 17.65 -13.49 -14.16
CA PRO A 109 17.01 -14.69 -14.67
C PRO A 109 15.50 -14.56 -14.84
N LEU A 110 14.79 -13.89 -13.92
CA LEU A 110 13.36 -13.61 -14.07
C LEU A 110 13.06 -12.73 -15.29
N VAL A 111 13.88 -11.70 -15.54
CA VAL A 111 13.78 -10.90 -16.77
C VAL A 111 13.96 -11.79 -18.00
N GLY A 112 14.92 -12.72 -17.97
CA GLY A 112 15.14 -13.68 -19.04
C GLY A 112 13.93 -14.60 -19.28
N VAL A 113 13.36 -15.17 -18.23
CA VAL A 113 12.14 -16.00 -18.31
C VAL A 113 10.96 -15.19 -18.87
N ALA A 114 10.79 -13.95 -18.41
CA ALA A 114 9.73 -13.07 -18.90
C ALA A 114 9.92 -12.72 -20.38
N PHE A 115 11.16 -12.47 -20.81
CA PHE A 115 11.49 -12.23 -22.21
C PHE A 115 11.22 -13.45 -23.09
N LEU A 116 11.57 -14.66 -22.63
CA LEU A 116 11.29 -15.91 -23.34
C LEU A 116 9.78 -16.14 -23.49
N SER A 117 9.02 -15.90 -22.41
CA SER A 117 7.56 -15.99 -22.41
C SER A 117 6.94 -15.00 -23.41
N LEU A 118 7.35 -13.74 -23.37
CA LEU A 118 6.90 -12.71 -24.31
C LEU A 118 7.23 -13.08 -25.77
N SER A 119 8.46 -13.54 -26.01
CA SER A 119 8.91 -13.95 -27.34
C SER A 119 8.07 -15.10 -27.88
N TRP A 120 7.74 -16.08 -27.03
CA TRP A 120 6.87 -17.19 -27.38
C TRP A 120 5.48 -16.72 -27.79
N GLU A 121 4.83 -15.85 -27.01
CA GLU A 121 3.50 -15.33 -27.33
C GLU A 121 3.50 -14.52 -28.64
N ILE A 122 4.53 -13.71 -28.89
CA ILE A 122 4.68 -12.96 -30.15
C ILE A 122 4.81 -13.93 -31.33
N LEU A 123 5.60 -15.00 -31.21
CA LEU A 123 5.78 -16.01 -32.26
C LEU A 123 4.51 -16.82 -32.52
N VAL A 124 3.79 -17.21 -31.48
CA VAL A 124 2.50 -17.89 -31.61
C VAL A 124 1.47 -16.98 -32.28
N ALA A 125 1.40 -15.70 -31.90
CA ALA A 125 0.53 -14.73 -32.54
C ALA A 125 0.89 -14.49 -34.02
N MET A 126 2.19 -14.44 -34.34
CA MET A 126 2.69 -14.33 -35.71
C MET A 126 2.26 -15.54 -36.54
N TYR A 127 2.42 -16.75 -36.00
CA TYR A 127 1.97 -17.99 -36.65
C TYR A 127 0.46 -17.97 -36.93
N ARG A 128 -0.35 -17.55 -35.95
CA ARG A 128 -1.81 -17.40 -36.14
C ARG A 128 -2.15 -16.42 -37.26
N CYS A 129 -1.44 -15.30 -37.37
CA CYS A 129 -1.61 -14.34 -38.46
C CYS A 129 -1.26 -14.95 -39.83
N ALA A 130 -0.19 -15.75 -39.90
CA ALA A 130 0.22 -16.42 -41.13
C ALA A 130 -0.82 -17.46 -41.62
N CYS A 131 -1.56 -18.07 -40.70
CA CYS A 131 -2.64 -19.04 -40.98
C CYS A 131 -3.95 -18.40 -41.46
N VAL A 132 -4.11 -17.07 -41.41
CA VAL A 132 -5.33 -16.39 -41.90
C VAL A 132 -5.47 -16.58 -43.40
N ARG A 133 -6.70 -16.91 -43.83
CA ARG A 133 -7.05 -17.10 -45.25
C ARG A 133 -7.30 -15.77 -45.94
N GLY A 134 -6.82 -15.63 -47.18
CA GLY A 134 -6.98 -14.43 -48.00
C GLY A 134 -5.87 -13.40 -47.80
N CYS A 135 -5.40 -12.79 -48.90
CA CYS A 135 -4.26 -11.87 -48.90
C CYS A 135 -4.53 -10.60 -48.07
N PHE A 136 -5.70 -9.97 -48.28
CA PHE A 136 -6.09 -8.75 -47.56
C PHE A 136 -6.18 -8.95 -46.05
N TRP A 137 -6.86 -10.00 -45.60
CA TRP A 137 -7.00 -10.31 -44.17
C TRP A 137 -5.69 -10.72 -43.52
N LYS A 138 -4.82 -11.43 -44.25
CA LYS A 138 -3.48 -11.74 -43.78
C LYS A 138 -2.64 -10.47 -43.61
N LEU A 139 -2.67 -9.54 -44.57
CA LEU A 139 -1.98 -8.26 -44.49
C LEU A 139 -2.48 -7.45 -43.28
N TRP A 140 -3.80 -7.36 -43.11
CA TRP A 140 -4.42 -6.66 -41.99
C TRP A 140 -4.06 -7.27 -40.62
N ALA A 141 -4.14 -8.60 -40.50
CA ALA A 141 -3.75 -9.31 -39.28
C ALA A 141 -2.26 -9.11 -38.96
N THR A 142 -1.40 -9.14 -39.98
CA THR A 142 0.05 -8.90 -39.83
C THR A 142 0.33 -7.47 -39.38
N LEU A 143 -0.39 -6.48 -39.91
CA LEU A 143 -0.28 -5.09 -39.47
C LEU A 143 -0.71 -4.93 -38.00
N GLN A 144 -1.85 -5.50 -37.61
CA GLN A 144 -2.31 -5.48 -36.22
C GLN A 144 -1.31 -6.16 -35.28
N TRP A 145 -0.79 -7.32 -35.67
CA TRP A 145 0.25 -8.02 -34.92
C TRP A 145 1.51 -7.17 -34.77
N ALA A 146 1.99 -6.53 -35.85
CA ALA A 146 3.19 -5.70 -35.80
C ALA A 146 3.03 -4.51 -34.84
N ILE A 147 1.88 -3.83 -34.89
CA ILE A 147 1.57 -2.72 -33.97
C ILE A 147 1.54 -3.21 -32.52
N MET A 148 0.79 -4.28 -32.25
CA MET A 148 0.61 -4.79 -30.88
C MET A 148 1.90 -5.37 -30.33
N ALA A 149 2.65 -6.17 -31.10
CA ALA A 149 3.94 -6.71 -30.70
C ALA A 149 4.93 -5.59 -30.38
N THR A 150 4.99 -4.54 -31.20
CA THR A 150 5.84 -3.37 -30.93
C THR A 150 5.44 -2.67 -29.64
N ALA A 151 4.13 -2.45 -29.42
CA ALA A 151 3.62 -1.86 -28.20
C ALA A 151 3.93 -2.72 -26.96
N THR A 152 3.74 -4.04 -27.04
CA THR A 152 4.02 -4.97 -25.94
C THR A 152 5.52 -5.06 -25.62
N VAL A 153 6.39 -5.11 -26.64
CA VAL A 153 7.85 -5.09 -26.45
C VAL A 153 8.30 -3.77 -25.83
N GLY A 154 7.75 -2.64 -26.31
CA GLY A 154 8.01 -1.32 -25.73
C GLY A 154 7.60 -1.25 -24.27
N LEU A 155 6.38 -1.71 -23.95
CA LEU A 155 5.85 -1.77 -22.59
C LEU A 155 6.70 -2.67 -21.69
N PHE A 156 7.07 -3.85 -22.18
CA PHE A 156 7.97 -4.76 -21.48
C PHE A 156 9.31 -4.10 -21.18
N ALA A 157 9.94 -3.46 -22.17
CA ALA A 157 11.21 -2.77 -22.00
C ALA A 157 11.14 -1.69 -20.92
N VAL A 158 10.17 -0.77 -21.01
CA VAL A 158 10.04 0.30 -20.00
C VAL A 158 9.68 -0.25 -18.62
N SER A 159 8.98 -1.38 -18.53
CA SER A 159 8.67 -2.03 -17.24
C SER A 159 9.89 -2.62 -16.52
N LEU A 160 10.99 -2.89 -17.24
CA LEU A 160 12.22 -3.41 -16.63
C LEU A 160 12.84 -2.41 -15.64
N VAL A 161 12.69 -1.11 -15.87
CA VAL A 161 13.22 -0.07 -14.99
C VAL A 161 12.61 -0.17 -13.59
N PRO A 162 11.27 -0.03 -13.40
CA PRO A 162 10.66 -0.14 -12.08
C PRO A 162 10.81 -1.54 -11.47
N PHE A 163 10.83 -2.61 -12.30
CA PHE A 163 11.00 -3.99 -11.82
C PHE A 163 12.38 -4.22 -11.19
N THR A 164 13.45 -3.83 -11.88
CA THR A 164 14.83 -4.06 -11.43
C THR A 164 15.28 -3.10 -10.32
N TYR A 165 14.57 -2.00 -10.08
CA TYR A 165 14.94 -1.04 -9.04
C TYR A 165 15.04 -1.65 -7.64
N ILE A 166 14.37 -2.78 -7.37
CA ILE A 166 14.52 -3.50 -6.08
C ILE A 166 15.98 -3.89 -5.80
N GLU A 167 16.78 -4.12 -6.85
CA GLU A 167 18.22 -4.38 -6.77
C GLU A 167 18.96 -3.39 -7.68
N HIS A 168 19.56 -2.36 -7.06
CA HIS A 168 20.06 -1.19 -7.79
C HIS A 168 21.17 -1.53 -8.79
N GLU A 169 21.96 -2.59 -8.55
CA GLU A 169 23.04 -3.00 -9.46
C GLU A 169 22.48 -3.52 -10.79
N SER A 170 21.41 -4.33 -10.74
CA SER A 170 20.71 -4.86 -11.91
C SER A 170 20.02 -3.76 -12.69
N ASN A 171 19.47 -2.75 -11.99
CA ASN A 171 18.90 -1.57 -12.63
C ASN A 171 19.94 -0.76 -13.41
N GLY A 172 21.14 -0.59 -12.83
CA GLY A 172 22.27 0.07 -13.49
C GLY A 172 22.83 -0.70 -14.70
N LYS A 173 22.62 -2.03 -14.75
CA LYS A 173 23.03 -2.89 -15.89
C LYS A 173 22.08 -2.81 -17.09
N LEU A 174 20.90 -2.21 -16.93
CA LEU A 174 19.96 -2.05 -18.06
C LEU A 174 20.55 -1.14 -19.14
N TRP A 175 20.21 -1.43 -20.40
CA TRP A 175 20.64 -0.60 -21.53
C TRP A 175 20.17 0.85 -21.36
N PRO A 176 21.03 1.88 -21.52
CA PRO A 176 20.64 3.28 -21.32
C PRO A 176 19.43 3.74 -22.15
N GLY A 177 19.22 3.16 -23.33
CA GLY A 177 18.04 3.44 -24.15
C GLY A 177 16.72 3.11 -23.44
N ILE A 178 16.71 2.05 -22.61
CA ILE A 178 15.52 1.66 -21.82
C ILE A 178 15.20 2.73 -20.77
N HIS A 179 16.22 3.28 -20.11
CA HIS A 179 16.05 4.37 -19.14
C HIS A 179 15.51 5.64 -19.81
N GLN A 180 16.01 5.97 -21.00
CA GLN A 180 15.51 7.11 -21.78
C GLN A 180 14.06 6.91 -22.21
N MET A 181 13.71 5.72 -22.70
CA MET A 181 12.34 5.37 -23.07
C MET A 181 11.40 5.45 -21.87
N PHE A 182 11.81 4.91 -20.72
CA PHE A 182 11.05 5.00 -19.47
C PHE A 182 10.81 6.46 -19.07
N GLY A 183 11.85 7.30 -19.07
CA GLY A 183 11.73 8.73 -18.74
C GLY A 183 10.80 9.48 -19.70
N ALA A 184 10.76 9.12 -20.99
CA ALA A 184 9.86 9.73 -21.97
C ALA A 184 8.38 9.40 -21.70
N VAL A 185 8.09 8.21 -21.14
CA VAL A 185 6.71 7.77 -20.87
C VAL A 185 6.28 7.92 -19.41
N GLU A 186 7.20 8.30 -18.52
CA GLU A 186 6.98 8.38 -17.07
C GLU A 186 5.79 9.30 -16.71
N ARG A 187 5.63 10.43 -17.40
CA ARG A 187 4.53 11.38 -17.16
C ARG A 187 3.14 10.77 -17.41
N PHE A 188 3.06 9.75 -18.26
CA PHE A 188 1.81 9.06 -18.57
C PHE A 188 1.55 7.88 -17.62
N GLN A 189 2.49 7.55 -16.73
CA GLN A 189 2.37 6.49 -15.72
C GLN A 189 1.97 5.14 -16.32
N VAL A 190 2.45 4.82 -17.53
CA VAL A 190 2.15 3.57 -18.26
C VAL A 190 2.74 2.34 -17.56
N VAL A 191 3.89 2.53 -16.90
CA VAL A 191 4.55 1.53 -16.04
C VAL A 191 4.97 2.20 -14.74
N ASN A 192 4.83 1.49 -13.62
CA ASN A 192 5.09 2.04 -12.30
C ASN A 192 5.78 1.00 -11.42
N SER A 193 6.56 1.47 -10.45
CA SER A 193 7.00 0.61 -9.35
C SER A 193 5.77 0.24 -8.51
N TYR A 194 5.44 -1.04 -8.41
CA TYR A 194 4.31 -1.48 -7.61
C TYR A 194 4.71 -1.55 -6.13
N GLY A 195 4.07 -0.72 -5.31
CA GLY A 195 4.21 -0.73 -3.86
C GLY A 195 3.66 0.56 -3.26
N LEU A 196 2.51 0.46 -2.56
CA LEU A 196 1.85 1.60 -1.91
C LEU A 196 2.79 2.31 -0.91
N PHE A 197 3.72 1.55 -0.29
CA PHE A 197 4.79 2.05 0.58
C PHE A 197 6.11 1.32 0.31
N ARG A 198 6.92 1.84 -0.61
CA ARG A 198 8.23 1.26 -0.96
C ARG A 198 9.23 1.30 0.20
N ARG A 199 9.10 2.29 1.09
CA ARG A 199 9.75 2.34 2.39
C ARG A 199 8.67 2.47 3.44
N MET A 200 8.48 1.43 4.23
CA MET A 200 7.67 1.52 5.43
C MET A 200 8.36 2.47 6.41
N THR A 201 7.63 3.47 6.89
CA THR A 201 8.09 4.31 8.00
C THR A 201 7.75 3.60 9.31
N GLY A 202 8.44 3.95 10.41
CA GLY A 202 8.15 3.36 11.72
C GLY A 202 9.13 2.30 12.23
N VAL A 203 10.15 1.91 11.45
CA VAL A 203 11.24 1.01 11.92
C VAL A 203 11.96 1.57 13.16
N GLY A 204 11.93 2.89 13.34
CA GLY A 204 12.41 3.60 14.54
C GLY A 204 11.31 4.27 15.36
N GLY A 205 10.06 3.78 15.28
CA GLY A 205 8.87 4.39 15.90
C GLY A 205 8.03 5.18 14.90
N ARG A 206 6.70 5.04 15.00
CA ARG A 206 5.74 5.72 14.13
C ARG A 206 5.65 7.20 14.51
N PRO A 207 6.01 8.14 13.62
CA PRO A 207 5.89 9.56 13.89
C PRO A 207 4.42 9.97 13.88
N GLU A 208 4.01 10.78 14.86
CA GLU A 208 2.64 11.24 15.04
C GLU A 208 2.63 12.70 15.47
N VAL A 209 1.84 13.51 14.77
CA VAL A 209 1.56 14.89 15.15
C VAL A 209 0.42 14.88 16.18
N ILE A 210 0.69 15.43 17.35
CA ILE A 210 -0.27 15.61 18.44
C ILE A 210 -0.66 17.08 18.49
N LEU A 211 -1.94 17.35 18.28
CA LEU A 211 -2.49 18.69 18.36
C LEU A 211 -2.89 18.99 19.80
N GLU A 212 -2.52 20.16 20.28
CA GLU A 212 -2.82 20.61 21.63
C GLU A 212 -3.50 21.97 21.57
N GLY A 213 -4.56 22.13 22.36
CA GLY A 213 -5.26 23.40 22.54
C GLY A 213 -5.06 23.98 23.92
N SER A 214 -5.20 25.29 24.02
CA SER A 214 -5.11 26.02 25.28
C SER A 214 -5.99 27.25 25.27
N TYR A 215 -6.48 27.65 26.45
CA TYR A 215 -7.18 28.92 26.65
C TYR A 215 -6.24 30.05 27.11
N ASP A 216 -5.16 29.70 27.81
CA ASP A 216 -4.24 30.63 28.50
C ASP A 216 -2.82 30.66 27.89
N GLY A 217 -2.50 29.71 27.01
CA GLY A 217 -1.15 29.54 26.42
C GLY A 217 -0.17 28.78 27.30
N HIS A 218 -0.57 28.37 28.51
CA HIS A 218 0.28 27.69 29.49
C HIS A 218 -0.19 26.26 29.76
N SER A 219 -1.50 26.07 29.92
CA SER A 219 -2.13 24.78 30.17
C SER A 219 -2.59 24.19 28.83
N TRP A 220 -1.93 23.13 28.39
CA TRP A 220 -2.17 22.51 27.09
C TRP A 220 -2.92 21.19 27.24
N THR A 221 -4.00 21.01 26.48
CA THR A 221 -4.79 19.79 26.44
C THR A 221 -4.71 19.16 25.07
N GLU A 222 -4.33 17.89 25.02
CA GLU A 222 -4.25 17.12 23.77
C GLU A 222 -5.63 16.90 23.16
N ILE A 223 -5.71 17.08 21.84
CA ILE A 223 -6.90 16.79 21.04
C ILE A 223 -6.76 15.37 20.51
N GLU A 224 -7.60 14.47 21.02
CA GLU A 224 -7.62 13.06 20.64
C GLU A 224 -8.37 12.85 19.31
N PHE A 225 -7.71 12.19 18.37
CA PHE A 225 -8.28 11.81 17.07
C PHE A 225 -8.89 10.42 17.14
N MET A 226 -9.86 10.13 16.26
CA MET A 226 -10.62 8.87 16.29
C MET A 226 -9.78 7.63 16.03
N TYR A 227 -8.81 7.68 15.10
CA TYR A 227 -8.23 6.46 14.52
C TYR A 227 -6.71 6.38 14.56
N LYS A 228 -6.00 7.51 14.57
CA LYS A 228 -4.54 7.53 14.76
C LYS A 228 -4.14 7.34 16.23
N PRO A 229 -2.90 6.92 16.51
CA PRO A 229 -2.38 6.91 17.87
C PRO A 229 -2.42 8.30 18.53
N GLY A 230 -2.76 8.30 19.81
CA GLY A 230 -2.83 9.47 20.70
C GLY A 230 -2.67 9.00 22.13
N ASN A 231 -3.79 8.80 22.83
CA ASN A 231 -3.80 8.19 24.16
C ASN A 231 -3.04 6.85 24.21
N VAL A 232 -2.00 6.80 25.05
CA VAL A 232 -1.12 5.62 25.21
C VAL A 232 -1.83 4.37 25.74
N SER A 233 -2.96 4.55 26.41
CA SER A 233 -3.77 3.46 26.96
C SER A 233 -4.86 2.98 26.00
N ALA A 234 -5.04 3.62 24.84
CA ALA A 234 -6.04 3.23 23.85
C ALA A 234 -5.49 2.17 22.89
N ALA A 235 -6.24 1.10 22.70
CA ALA A 235 -5.92 0.09 21.68
C ALA A 235 -6.03 0.68 20.27
N PRO A 236 -5.23 0.21 19.30
CA PRO A 236 -5.42 0.57 17.89
C PRO A 236 -6.83 0.22 17.41
N ALA A 237 -7.48 1.15 16.71
CA ALA A 237 -8.79 0.89 16.11
C ALA A 237 -8.68 -0.04 14.89
N VAL A 238 -9.62 -0.96 14.74
CA VAL A 238 -9.84 -1.68 13.48
C VAL A 238 -10.75 -0.82 12.60
N VAL A 239 -10.22 -0.34 11.48
CA VAL A 239 -10.88 0.64 10.61
C VAL A 239 -11.23 0.11 9.25
N ALA A 240 -10.68 -1.05 8.83
CA ALA A 240 -11.02 -1.64 7.55
C ALA A 240 -12.54 -1.88 7.41
N PRO A 241 -13.18 -1.52 6.27
CA PRO A 241 -12.61 -0.98 5.04
C PRO A 241 -12.58 0.57 4.97
N HIS A 242 -13.01 1.27 6.02
CA HIS A 242 -12.99 2.72 6.10
C HIS A 242 -11.55 3.27 5.98
N GLN A 243 -11.42 4.47 5.41
CA GLN A 243 -10.15 5.15 5.26
C GLN A 243 -10.22 6.51 5.97
N PRO A 244 -9.72 6.61 7.22
CA PRO A 244 -9.63 7.87 7.97
C PRO A 244 -8.74 8.88 7.26
N ARG A 245 -9.31 9.71 6.37
CA ARG A 245 -8.52 10.57 5.47
C ARG A 245 -7.70 11.60 6.22
N LEU A 246 -8.25 12.19 7.28
CA LEU A 246 -7.55 13.22 8.07
C LEU A 246 -6.39 12.62 8.86
N ASP A 247 -6.64 11.58 9.66
CA ASP A 247 -5.63 10.82 10.41
C ASP A 247 -4.49 10.32 9.50
N TRP A 248 -4.87 9.84 8.31
CA TRP A 248 -3.93 9.39 7.28
C TRP A 248 -3.07 10.52 6.72
N GLN A 249 -3.65 11.69 6.47
CA GLN A 249 -2.91 12.89 6.03
C GLN A 249 -1.98 13.40 7.14
N LEU A 250 -2.39 13.33 8.42
CA LEU A 250 -1.54 13.68 9.56
C LEU A 250 -0.32 12.77 9.67
N TRP A 251 -0.47 11.47 9.43
CA TRP A 251 0.67 10.55 9.37
C TRP A 251 1.67 10.96 8.29
N PHE A 252 1.21 11.37 7.10
CA PHE A 252 2.09 11.91 6.06
C PHE A 252 2.75 13.23 6.46
N ALA A 253 1.98 14.14 7.07
CA ALA A 253 2.50 15.42 7.55
C ALA A 253 3.63 15.21 8.58
N ALA A 254 3.53 14.18 9.42
CA ALA A 254 4.54 13.83 10.42
C ALA A 254 5.89 13.36 9.84
N LEU A 255 5.96 13.04 8.53
CA LEU A 255 7.18 12.57 7.87
C LEU A 255 8.11 13.70 7.42
N GLY A 256 7.65 14.94 7.47
CA GLY A 256 8.41 16.11 7.02
C GLY A 256 8.08 17.36 7.83
N PRO A 257 8.58 18.52 7.41
CA PRO A 257 8.27 19.78 8.06
C PRO A 257 6.85 20.24 7.69
N HIS A 258 6.22 21.03 8.56
CA HIS A 258 4.82 21.43 8.40
C HIS A 258 4.55 22.24 7.12
N GLN A 259 5.55 22.96 6.57
CA GLN A 259 5.40 23.70 5.31
C GLN A 259 5.10 22.79 4.11
N GLY A 260 5.42 21.49 4.20
CA GLY A 260 5.07 20.51 3.17
C GLY A 260 3.59 20.11 3.17
N SER A 261 2.80 20.56 4.16
CA SER A 261 1.39 20.21 4.32
C SER A 261 0.49 21.46 4.47
N PRO A 262 0.24 22.22 3.39
CA PRO A 262 -0.51 23.49 3.44
C PRO A 262 -1.91 23.37 4.07
N TRP A 263 -2.58 22.25 3.85
CA TRP A 263 -3.89 21.95 4.41
C TRP A 263 -3.91 21.97 5.95
N PHE A 264 -2.76 21.71 6.59
CA PHE A 264 -2.64 21.69 8.05
C PHE A 264 -2.88 23.07 8.65
N SER A 265 -2.38 24.14 8.04
CA SER A 265 -2.64 25.52 8.49
C SER A 265 -4.13 25.87 8.40
N ALA A 266 -4.82 25.44 7.35
CA ALA A 266 -6.26 25.62 7.23
C ALA A 266 -7.02 24.82 8.30
N LEU A 267 -6.59 23.59 8.62
CA LEU A 267 -7.14 22.82 9.73
C LEU A 267 -7.05 23.60 11.06
N LEU A 268 -5.87 24.13 11.40
CA LEU A 268 -5.67 24.91 12.63
C LEU A 268 -6.59 26.13 12.70
N LEU A 269 -6.70 26.88 11.60
CA LEU A 269 -7.60 28.04 11.53
C LEU A 269 -9.05 27.65 11.82
N ARG A 270 -9.56 26.59 11.18
CA ARG A 270 -10.96 26.18 11.35
C ARG A 270 -11.23 25.61 12.75
N LEU A 271 -10.25 24.96 13.37
CA LEU A 271 -10.35 24.50 14.76
C LEU A 271 -10.33 25.67 15.76
N LEU A 272 -9.49 26.68 15.55
CA LEU A 272 -9.50 27.93 16.34
C LEU A 272 -10.82 28.70 16.19
N GLN A 273 -11.45 28.64 15.01
CA GLN A 273 -12.78 29.20 14.76
C GLN A 273 -13.92 28.38 15.39
N GLY A 274 -13.63 27.15 15.86
CA GLY A 274 -14.64 26.24 16.40
C GLY A 274 -15.61 25.71 15.34
N GLN A 275 -15.17 25.53 14.08
CA GLN A 275 -16.07 25.06 13.03
C GLN A 275 -16.53 23.61 13.28
N PRO A 276 -17.84 23.35 13.39
CA PRO A 276 -18.36 22.05 13.80
C PRO A 276 -18.04 20.96 12.77
N ASP A 277 -18.11 21.27 11.47
CA ASP A 277 -17.80 20.31 10.41
C ASP A 277 -16.35 19.82 10.47
N VAL A 278 -15.42 20.70 10.86
CA VAL A 278 -14.00 20.35 11.00
C VAL A 278 -13.74 19.58 12.29
N ILE A 279 -14.39 19.98 13.39
CA ILE A 279 -14.32 19.24 14.66
C ILE A 279 -14.81 17.79 14.45
N ARG A 280 -15.87 17.58 13.67
CA ARG A 280 -16.40 16.24 13.34
C ARG A 280 -15.45 15.37 12.51
N LEU A 281 -14.51 15.97 11.79
CA LEU A 281 -13.43 15.21 11.13
C LEU A 281 -12.41 14.66 12.15
N VAL A 282 -12.20 15.37 13.27
CA VAL A 282 -11.31 14.96 14.35
C VAL A 282 -12.01 13.97 15.28
N GLN A 283 -13.25 14.28 15.66
CA GLN A 283 -14.05 13.51 16.60
C GLN A 283 -15.54 13.62 16.28
N THR A 284 -16.16 12.49 15.95
CA THR A 284 -17.61 12.43 15.65
C THR A 284 -18.48 12.55 16.91
N ASP A 285 -17.99 12.05 18.05
CA ASP A 285 -18.60 12.25 19.35
C ASP A 285 -18.09 13.55 19.98
N GLU A 286 -18.85 14.63 19.81
CA GLU A 286 -18.47 15.98 20.27
C GLU A 286 -18.13 16.02 21.77
N SER A 287 -18.70 15.14 22.60
CA SER A 287 -18.40 15.10 24.05
C SER A 287 -16.94 14.73 24.36
N ARG A 288 -16.28 13.99 23.44
CA ARG A 288 -14.88 13.59 23.57
C ARG A 288 -13.91 14.66 23.07
N TYR A 289 -14.38 15.71 22.40
CA TYR A 289 -13.55 16.82 21.98
C TYR A 289 -13.37 17.80 23.14
N PRO A 290 -12.16 18.07 23.65
CA PRO A 290 -11.96 18.84 24.89
C PRO A 290 -12.49 20.29 24.82
N PHE A 291 -12.59 20.84 23.61
CA PHE A 291 -12.98 22.22 23.33
C PHE A 291 -14.37 22.33 22.70
N HIS A 292 -15.28 21.41 23.03
CA HIS A 292 -16.64 21.36 22.46
C HIS A 292 -17.55 22.49 22.97
N THR A 293 -17.34 22.97 24.20
CA THR A 293 -18.13 24.07 24.77
C THR A 293 -17.68 25.44 24.27
N ARG A 294 -16.37 25.62 24.08
CA ARG A 294 -15.75 26.84 23.57
C ARG A 294 -14.49 26.47 22.79
N PRO A 295 -14.25 27.07 21.60
CA PRO A 295 -13.01 26.83 20.86
C PRO A 295 -11.77 27.29 21.64
N PRO A 296 -10.61 26.64 21.42
CA PRO A 296 -9.37 27.02 22.09
C PRO A 296 -8.90 28.39 21.60
N THR A 297 -8.24 29.16 22.49
CA THR A 297 -7.63 30.45 22.13
C THR A 297 -6.33 30.24 21.36
N PHE A 298 -5.59 29.19 21.72
CA PHE A 298 -4.31 28.83 21.14
C PHE A 298 -4.31 27.37 20.70
N LEU A 299 -3.65 27.09 19.58
CA LEU A 299 -3.31 25.75 19.13
C LEU A 299 -1.81 25.65 18.91
N ARG A 300 -1.23 24.49 19.22
CA ARG A 300 0.13 24.13 18.82
C ARG A 300 0.17 22.66 18.43
N ALA A 301 1.24 22.23 17.75
CA ALA A 301 1.40 20.83 17.40
C ALA A 301 2.78 20.30 17.78
N GLN A 302 2.80 19.12 18.37
CA GLN A 302 4.01 18.44 18.84
C GLN A 302 4.24 17.16 18.05
N LEU A 303 5.49 16.85 17.72
CA LEU A 303 5.85 15.60 17.06
C LEU A 303 6.33 14.58 18.09
N TYR A 304 5.69 13.42 18.08
CA TYR A 304 6.08 12.27 18.91
C TYR A 304 6.43 11.07 18.03
N LYS A 305 7.19 10.14 18.59
CA LYS A 305 7.31 8.78 18.06
C LYS A 305 6.58 7.80 18.97
N TYR A 306 5.80 6.91 18.37
CA TYR A 306 5.04 5.86 19.06
C TYR A 306 5.60 4.48 18.74
N TRP A 307 5.58 3.61 19.74
CA TRP A 307 5.86 2.18 19.61
C TRP A 307 4.84 1.40 20.41
N PHE A 308 4.57 0.17 20.00
CA PHE A 308 3.86 -0.77 20.85
C PHE A 308 4.67 -1.04 22.13
N THR A 309 3.98 -1.08 23.26
CA THR A 309 4.57 -1.53 24.52
C THR A 309 4.79 -3.04 24.44
N ALA A 310 6.00 -3.49 24.73
CA ALA A 310 6.27 -4.92 24.85
C ALA A 310 5.55 -5.46 26.11
N PRO A 311 5.03 -6.70 26.08
CA PRO A 311 4.53 -7.34 27.30
C PRO A 311 5.64 -7.35 28.35
N SER A 312 5.44 -6.64 29.46
CA SER A 312 6.34 -6.67 30.61
C SER A 312 5.80 -7.69 31.60
N GLU A 313 6.51 -8.80 31.80
CA GLU A 313 6.23 -9.73 32.89
C GLU A 313 6.52 -9.01 34.23
N GLY A 314 5.49 -8.46 34.87
CA GLY A 314 5.59 -7.99 36.26
C GLY A 314 5.07 -6.59 36.59
N SER A 315 4.45 -5.86 35.67
CA SER A 315 3.81 -4.58 36.01
C SER A 315 2.38 -4.80 36.55
N PRO A 316 2.05 -4.37 37.79
CA PRO A 316 0.69 -4.47 38.31
C PRO A 316 -0.22 -3.44 37.62
N GLY A 317 -1.05 -3.91 36.68
CA GLY A 317 -2.06 -3.12 35.96
C GLY A 317 -2.11 -3.45 34.47
N PRO A 318 -3.18 -3.06 33.75
CA PRO A 318 -3.20 -3.17 32.30
C PRO A 318 -2.08 -2.28 31.72
N ALA A 319 -1.11 -2.89 31.06
CA ALA A 319 -0.02 -2.16 30.41
C ALA A 319 -0.60 -1.22 29.33
N PRO A 320 -0.08 0.01 29.19
CA PRO A 320 -0.49 0.89 28.10
C PRO A 320 -0.17 0.22 26.76
N TRP A 321 -1.04 0.39 25.77
CA TRP A 321 -0.83 -0.15 24.42
C TRP A 321 0.40 0.46 23.73
N TRP A 322 0.70 1.71 24.05
CA TRP A 322 1.77 2.47 23.43
C TRP A 322 2.75 3.03 24.44
N ARG A 323 4.00 3.13 24.02
CA ARG A 323 4.98 4.07 24.57
C ARG A 323 5.25 5.15 23.55
N ARG A 324 5.42 6.39 24.00
CA ARG A 324 5.73 7.53 23.14
C ARG A 324 6.90 8.34 23.65
N GLN A 325 7.58 9.01 22.73
CA GLN A 325 8.68 9.93 23.04
C GLN A 325 8.49 11.23 22.25
N HIS A 326 8.56 12.37 22.94
CA HIS A 326 8.56 13.67 22.29
C HIS A 326 9.84 13.83 21.46
N VAL A 327 9.69 14.31 20.23
CA VAL A 327 10.82 14.52 19.31
C VAL A 327 11.14 16.00 19.23
N GLN A 328 10.15 16.81 18.86
CA GLN A 328 10.29 18.24 18.65
C GLN A 328 8.92 18.90 18.54
N GLU A 329 8.91 20.23 18.55
CA GLU A 329 7.76 21.00 18.10
C GLU A 329 7.54 20.80 16.59
N PHE A 330 6.30 20.50 16.19
CA PHE A 330 5.92 20.36 14.79
C PHE A 330 5.42 21.68 14.21
N PHE A 331 4.59 22.39 14.99
CA PHE A 331 4.01 23.68 14.63
C PHE A 331 3.92 24.57 15.87
N PRO A 332 4.33 25.85 15.78
CA PRO A 332 4.37 26.76 16.93
C PRO A 332 2.96 27.05 17.49
N ALA A 333 2.90 27.58 18.70
CA ALA A 333 1.66 28.07 19.28
C ALA A 333 1.14 29.28 18.49
N VAL A 334 -0.10 29.20 18.00
CA VAL A 334 -0.78 30.25 17.23
C VAL A 334 -2.19 30.49 17.75
N SER A 335 -2.70 31.69 17.51
CA SER A 335 -4.08 32.10 17.79
C SER A 335 -4.73 32.72 16.55
N LEU A 336 -6.02 33.07 16.65
CA LEU A 336 -6.70 33.80 15.57
C LEU A 336 -6.05 35.17 15.35
N GLY A 337 -5.71 35.47 14.09
CA GLY A 337 -5.01 36.71 13.72
C GLY A 337 -3.50 36.65 13.89
N ASP A 338 -2.93 35.49 14.26
CA ASP A 338 -1.48 35.33 14.36
C ASP A 338 -0.79 35.49 12.99
N PRO A 339 0.25 36.33 12.88
CA PRO A 339 0.90 36.64 11.59
C PRO A 339 1.57 35.42 10.94
N THR A 340 2.06 34.45 11.72
CA THR A 340 2.65 33.21 11.19
C THR A 340 1.59 32.36 10.51
N LEU A 341 0.43 32.18 11.16
CA LEU A 341 -0.68 31.43 10.58
C LEU A 341 -1.24 32.13 9.33
N GLU A 342 -1.46 33.45 9.42
CA GLU A 342 -1.98 34.28 8.32
C GLU A 342 -1.07 34.29 7.08
N SER A 343 0.24 34.32 7.28
CA SER A 343 1.24 34.26 6.21
C SER A 343 1.17 32.92 5.46
N LEU A 344 1.15 31.80 6.19
CA LEU A 344 1.05 30.46 5.59
C LEU A 344 -0.24 30.26 4.80
N LEU A 345 -1.38 30.73 5.35
CA LEU A 345 -2.66 30.67 4.65
C LEU A 345 -2.67 31.49 3.36
N SER A 346 -2.08 32.70 3.40
CA SER A 346 -2.01 33.59 2.23
C SER A 346 -1.10 33.02 1.14
N GLN A 347 0.07 32.48 1.53
CA GLN A 347 1.03 31.88 0.60
C GLN A 347 0.42 30.75 -0.25
N HIS A 348 -0.52 30.00 0.33
CA HIS A 348 -1.16 28.86 -0.32
C HIS A 348 -2.58 29.16 -0.84
N GLY A 349 -3.07 30.39 -0.73
CA GLY A 349 -4.41 30.79 -1.20
C GLY A 349 -5.55 30.09 -0.44
N LEU A 350 -5.38 29.85 0.86
CA LEU A 350 -6.31 29.10 1.71
C LEU A 350 -7.14 30.00 2.66
N LYS A 351 -7.15 31.31 2.43
CA LYS A 351 -7.94 32.28 3.20
C LYS A 351 -9.43 32.19 2.90
#